data_AF-A0A202F7V9-F1
#
_entry.id   AF-A0A202F7V9-F1
#
_cell.length_a   1.000
_cell.length_b   1.000
_cell.length_c   1.000
_cell.angle_alpha   90.00
_cell.angle_beta   90.00
_cell.angle_gamma   90.00
#
_symmetry.space_group_name_H-M   'P 1'
#
loop_
_entity.id
_entity.type
_entity.pdbx_description
1 polymer ?
#
loop_
_entity_poly.entity_id
_entity_poly.type
_entity_poly.pdbx_seq_one_letter_code
_entity_poly.pdbx_strand_id
1 'polypeptide(L)'
;MKKIKTVFNLVQNENEPARLNLYGFIGQTFWNEDEQSITAKAVAKALSEIDSDEVDVHINSYGGIAFEGIGIYNQLKQSNKKINIYIDAIAASAASVIAMAGDTIFMPENAQIMVHHAATDVYGNVEELTKAIQGLNAMDESMIKTYETRFVGTEEELIKLMDDETYLNAEEAIALGFADEIVDSAANDDEDSTEENVKQSLFAKYSGNQMVARKNSRITSAQITSNGIQYEEKVPIEDNHETTAESMASKFAKFIAEEGN
;
A
#
# COMPACT_ATOMS: atom_id res chain seq x y z
N MET A 1 2.00 -10.61 9.52
CA MET A 1 2.76 -9.36 9.29
C MET A 1 3.02 -8.67 10.62
N LYS A 2 4.21 -8.11 10.84
CA LYS A 2 4.45 -7.19 11.97
C LYS A 2 3.70 -5.88 11.66
N LYS A 3 2.84 -5.42 12.57
CA LYS A 3 2.13 -4.15 12.41
C LYS A 3 3.13 -2.99 12.44
N ILE A 4 2.95 -2.00 11.57
CA ILE A 4 3.68 -0.73 11.66
C ILE A 4 3.31 -0.09 13.00
N LYS A 5 4.31 0.32 13.78
CA LYS A 5 4.06 1.03 15.05
C LYS A 5 3.38 2.36 14.74
N THR A 6 2.30 2.68 15.44
CA THR A 6 1.60 3.95 15.23
C THR A 6 2.46 5.11 15.72
N VAL A 7 2.75 6.06 14.83
CA VAL A 7 3.46 7.30 15.12
C VAL A 7 2.67 8.44 14.52
N PHE A 8 2.18 9.32 15.41
CA PHE A 8 1.59 10.59 15.05
C PHE A 8 2.42 11.68 15.69
N ASN A 9 3.10 12.53 14.93
CA ASN A 9 3.82 13.66 15.52
C ASN A 9 3.88 14.83 14.54
N LEU A 10 3.92 16.01 15.15
CA LEU A 10 4.15 17.28 14.48
C LEU A 10 5.60 17.72 14.74
N VAL A 11 6.35 17.97 13.68
CA VAL A 11 7.69 18.55 13.72
C VAL A 11 7.62 19.92 13.07
N GLN A 12 8.09 20.95 13.76
CA GLN A 12 8.15 22.32 13.24
C GLN A 12 9.58 22.82 13.34
N ASN A 13 10.13 23.27 12.22
CA ASN A 13 11.48 23.84 12.11
C ASN A 13 11.37 25.29 11.62
N GLU A 14 12.31 26.14 12.03
CA GLU A 14 12.36 27.52 11.53
C GLU A 14 12.71 27.53 10.05
N ASN A 15 11.82 28.11 9.22
CA ASN A 15 11.94 28.25 7.76
C ASN A 15 11.75 26.96 6.92
N GLU A 16 11.17 25.90 7.49
CA GLU A 16 10.76 24.71 6.74
C GLU A 16 9.25 24.47 6.89
N PRO A 17 8.60 23.79 5.93
CA PRO A 17 7.23 23.34 6.10
C PRO A 17 7.06 22.51 7.38
N ALA A 18 5.90 22.63 8.02
CA ALA A 18 5.60 21.80 9.18
C ALA A 18 5.38 20.35 8.72
N ARG A 19 6.02 19.39 9.40
CA ARG A 19 5.90 17.97 9.07
C ARG A 19 4.91 17.27 10.00
N LEU A 20 3.92 16.59 9.41
CA LEU A 20 2.94 15.77 10.11
C LEU A 20 3.08 14.31 9.69
N ASN A 21 3.54 13.44 10.58
CA ASN A 21 3.68 12.01 10.27
C ASN A 21 2.40 11.25 10.67
N LEU A 22 1.85 10.48 9.74
CA LEU A 22 0.68 9.60 9.88
C LEU A 22 1.11 8.15 9.65
N TYR A 23 1.84 7.56 10.59
CA TYR A 23 2.33 6.19 10.47
C TYR A 23 1.51 5.23 11.32
N GLY A 24 1.18 4.06 10.79
CA GLY A 24 0.42 3.03 11.50
C GLY A 24 -1.09 3.15 11.32
N PHE A 25 -1.88 2.78 12.34
CA PHE A 25 -3.33 2.62 12.19
C PHE A 25 -4.06 3.97 12.15
N ILE A 26 -4.96 4.15 11.18
CA ILE A 26 -5.86 5.30 11.12
C ILE A 26 -7.07 5.05 12.02
N GLY A 27 -7.16 5.82 13.10
CA GLY A 27 -8.22 5.76 14.08
C GLY A 27 -7.70 5.65 15.51
N GLN A 28 -8.61 5.35 16.43
CA GLN A 28 -8.27 5.16 17.83
C GLN A 28 -7.67 3.78 18.07
N THR A 29 -6.53 3.75 18.76
CA THR A 29 -5.91 2.50 19.20
C THR A 29 -6.51 2.11 20.56
N PHE A 30 -7.28 1.01 20.62
CA PHE A 30 -7.96 0.59 21.85
C PHE A 30 -7.10 -0.29 22.79
N TRP A 31 -5.97 -0.79 22.30
CA TRP A 31 -5.17 -1.81 23.00
C TRP A 31 -3.94 -1.26 23.73
N ASN A 32 -3.57 0.00 23.49
CA ASN A 32 -2.40 0.63 24.10
C ASN A 32 -2.70 2.11 24.37
N GLU A 33 -2.89 2.48 25.65
CA GLU A 33 -3.05 3.88 26.08
C GLU A 33 -1.80 4.73 25.77
N ASP A 34 -0.65 4.09 25.61
CA ASP A 34 0.63 4.71 25.26
C ASP A 34 0.85 4.89 23.74
N GLU A 35 -0.04 4.36 22.89
CA GLU A 35 0.05 4.54 21.44
C GLU A 35 -0.73 5.79 20.98
N GLN A 36 -0.03 6.65 20.25
CA GLN A 36 -0.65 7.81 19.63
C GLN A 36 -1.69 7.36 18.62
N SER A 37 -2.86 8.00 18.61
CA SER A 37 -3.97 7.66 17.72
C SER A 37 -4.07 8.67 16.57
N ILE A 38 -4.07 8.20 15.33
CA ILE A 38 -4.26 9.05 14.15
C ILE A 38 -5.76 9.23 13.94
N THR A 39 -6.33 10.27 14.56
CA THR A 39 -7.76 10.60 14.45
C THR A 39 -7.93 11.97 13.82
N ALA A 40 -9.08 12.22 13.21
CA ALA A 40 -9.49 13.53 12.72
C ALA A 40 -9.43 14.57 13.85
N LYS A 41 -9.75 14.21 15.10
CA LYS A 41 -9.59 15.13 16.23
C LYS A 41 -8.11 15.52 16.47
N ALA A 42 -7.21 14.54 16.42
CA ALA A 42 -5.79 14.76 16.64
C ALA A 42 -5.16 15.58 15.50
N VAL A 43 -5.53 15.28 14.24
CA VAL A 43 -5.08 16.03 13.06
C VAL A 43 -5.58 17.47 13.10
N ALA A 44 -6.86 17.71 13.38
CA ALA A 44 -7.37 19.08 13.53
C ALA A 44 -6.61 19.88 14.60
N LYS A 45 -6.29 19.24 15.74
CA LYS A 45 -5.47 19.88 16.79
C LYS A 45 -4.07 20.23 16.26
N ALA A 46 -3.39 19.27 15.63
CA ALA A 46 -2.06 19.51 15.08
C ALA A 46 -2.07 20.64 14.04
N LEU A 47 -3.03 20.64 13.11
CA LEU A 47 -3.18 21.70 12.10
C LEU A 47 -3.39 23.09 12.72
N SER A 48 -4.09 23.17 13.87
CA SER A 48 -4.29 24.44 14.59
C SER A 48 -3.04 24.96 15.31
N GLU A 49 -2.04 24.09 15.53
CA GLU A 49 -0.76 24.41 16.17
C GLU A 49 0.34 24.73 15.13
N ILE A 50 0.01 24.63 13.83
CA ILE A 50 0.94 24.92 12.73
C ILE A 50 0.76 26.37 12.29
N ASP A 51 1.82 27.15 12.42
CA ASP A 51 1.87 28.53 11.93
C ASP A 51 2.24 28.62 10.44
N SER A 52 2.92 27.61 9.89
CA SER A 52 3.30 27.55 8.46
C SER A 52 2.08 27.50 7.54
N ASP A 53 2.15 28.18 6.39
CA ASP A 53 1.17 28.08 5.30
C ASP A 53 1.30 26.77 4.50
N GLU A 54 2.39 26.03 4.69
CA GLU A 54 2.69 24.77 4.02
C GLU A 54 2.90 23.64 5.03
N VAL A 55 2.32 22.47 4.75
CA VAL A 55 2.40 21.27 5.59
C VAL A 55 2.78 20.07 4.75
N ASP A 56 3.85 19.40 5.17
CA ASP A 56 4.30 18.12 4.62
C ASP A 56 3.71 16.98 5.45
N VAL A 57 2.77 16.25 4.87
CA VAL A 57 2.09 15.12 5.50
C VAL A 57 2.70 13.82 4.99
N HIS A 58 3.39 13.11 5.88
CA HIS A 58 4.04 11.85 5.56
C HIS A 58 3.15 10.66 5.96
N ILE A 59 2.92 9.74 5.02
CA ILE A 59 2.01 8.61 5.21
C ILE A 59 2.76 7.29 5.05
N ASN A 60 2.61 6.43 6.05
CA ASN A 60 3.05 5.03 6.02
C ASN A 60 2.05 4.18 6.80
N SER A 61 0.95 3.84 6.14
CA SER A 61 -0.23 3.29 6.78
C SER A 61 -0.98 2.31 5.87
N TYR A 62 -1.37 1.19 6.45
CA TYR A 62 -2.31 0.23 5.83
C TYR A 62 -3.78 0.68 5.97
N GLY A 63 -4.04 1.87 6.50
CA GLY A 63 -5.38 2.40 6.73
C GLY A 63 -5.93 2.09 8.12
N GLY A 64 -7.25 1.98 8.20
CA GLY A 64 -7.99 1.80 9.44
C GLY A 64 -9.45 2.22 9.31
N ILE A 65 -9.95 3.03 10.23
CA ILE A 65 -11.35 3.47 10.26
C ILE A 65 -11.61 4.44 9.11
N ALA A 66 -12.45 4.05 8.14
CA ALA A 66 -12.73 4.84 6.94
C ALA A 66 -13.31 6.24 7.25
N PHE A 67 -14.18 6.36 8.27
CA PHE A 67 -14.68 7.67 8.71
C PHE A 67 -13.59 8.60 9.25
N GLU A 68 -12.57 8.06 9.93
CA GLU A 68 -11.42 8.86 10.37
C GLU A 68 -10.60 9.31 9.17
N GLY A 69 -10.41 8.45 8.16
CA GLY A 69 -9.78 8.80 6.89
C GLY A 69 -10.49 9.95 6.17
N ILE A 70 -11.81 9.87 5.98
CA ILE A 70 -12.62 10.93 5.37
C ILE A 70 -12.57 12.22 6.21
N GLY A 71 -12.64 12.10 7.55
CA GLY A 71 -12.56 13.23 8.46
C GLY A 71 -11.23 13.99 8.31
N ILE A 72 -10.11 13.25 8.30
CA ILE A 72 -8.77 13.79 8.12
C ILE A 72 -8.63 14.42 6.73
N TYR A 73 -9.06 13.74 5.67
CA TYR A 73 -9.06 14.27 4.30
C TYR A 73 -9.74 15.65 4.24
N ASN A 74 -10.95 15.76 4.81
CA ASN A 74 -11.71 17.00 4.80
C ASN A 74 -11.03 18.12 5.59
N GLN A 75 -10.41 17.82 6.73
CA GLN A 75 -9.70 18.81 7.54
C GLN A 75 -8.46 19.35 6.82
N LEU A 76 -7.72 18.48 6.14
CA LEU A 76 -6.57 18.90 5.33
C LEU A 76 -7.01 19.83 4.21
N LYS A 77 -8.06 19.46 3.44
CA LYS A 77 -8.62 20.33 2.38
C LYS A 77 -9.18 21.66 2.90
N GLN A 78 -9.70 21.70 4.12
CA GLN A 78 -10.29 22.91 4.73
C GLN A 78 -9.29 23.76 5.53
N SER A 79 -8.03 23.32 5.64
CA SER A 79 -7.02 23.99 6.47
C SER A 79 -6.57 25.36 5.93
N ASN A 80 -6.86 25.68 4.66
CA ASN A 80 -6.30 26.81 3.91
C ASN A 80 -4.77 26.82 3.81
N LYS A 81 -4.12 25.71 4.14
CA LYS A 81 -2.68 25.49 3.98
C LYS A 81 -2.43 24.74 2.69
N LYS A 82 -1.24 24.91 2.10
CA LYS A 82 -0.75 24.05 1.03
C LYS A 82 -0.35 22.70 1.63
N ILE A 83 -0.96 21.62 1.16
CA ILE A 83 -0.74 20.27 1.68
C ILE A 83 0.08 19.48 0.68
N ASN A 84 1.31 19.12 1.06
CA ASN A 84 2.14 18.17 0.33
C ASN A 84 2.01 16.80 1.01
N ILE A 85 1.73 15.76 0.24
CA ILE A 85 1.63 14.39 0.75
C ILE A 85 2.86 13.62 0.29
N TYR A 86 3.49 12.91 1.21
CA TYR A 86 4.60 12.00 0.93
C TYR A 86 4.18 10.57 1.29
N ILE A 87 4.19 9.67 0.31
CA ILE A 87 3.90 8.25 0.54
C ILE A 87 5.23 7.54 0.80
N ASP A 88 5.65 7.46 2.06
CA ASP A 88 7.00 6.98 2.39
C ASP A 88 7.22 5.48 2.10
N ALA A 89 6.13 4.70 2.12
CA ALA A 89 6.16 3.28 1.74
C ALA A 89 4.79 2.79 1.30
N ILE A 90 3.73 3.06 2.08
CA ILE A 90 2.38 2.65 1.71
C ILE A 90 1.31 3.63 2.20
N ALA A 91 0.31 3.88 1.37
CA ALA A 91 -0.98 4.42 1.79
C ALA A 91 -2.10 3.52 1.25
N ALA A 92 -2.66 2.69 2.12
CA ALA A 92 -3.74 1.76 1.75
C ALA A 92 -5.05 2.13 2.44
N SER A 93 -6.19 1.80 1.82
CA SER A 93 -7.51 1.90 2.44
C SER A 93 -7.77 3.34 2.95
N ALA A 94 -8.17 3.53 4.22
CA ALA A 94 -8.40 4.86 4.78
C ALA A 94 -7.22 5.83 4.62
N ALA A 95 -5.98 5.34 4.52
CA ALA A 95 -4.80 6.18 4.29
C ALA A 95 -4.68 6.68 2.84
N SER A 96 -5.09 5.90 1.84
CA SER A 96 -5.13 6.39 0.46
C SER A 96 -6.22 7.46 0.27
N VAL A 97 -7.33 7.36 1.01
CA VAL A 97 -8.34 8.44 1.08
C VAL A 97 -7.72 9.74 1.62
N ILE A 98 -6.93 9.66 2.70
CA ILE A 98 -6.21 10.82 3.24
C ILE A 98 -5.23 11.40 2.21
N ALA A 99 -4.49 10.54 1.52
CA ALA A 99 -3.50 10.96 0.51
C ALA A 99 -4.12 11.86 -0.57
N MET A 100 -5.37 11.63 -0.96
CA MET A 100 -6.06 12.46 -1.96
C MET A 100 -6.27 13.91 -1.52
N ALA A 101 -6.04 14.25 -0.25
CA ALA A 101 -6.13 15.62 0.22
C ALA A 101 -4.98 16.52 -0.25
N GLY A 102 -3.87 15.92 -0.72
CA GLY A 102 -2.69 16.64 -1.16
C GLY A 102 -2.97 17.56 -2.34
N ASP A 103 -2.40 18.76 -2.28
CA ASP A 103 -2.24 19.62 -3.45
C ASP A 103 -1.14 19.06 -4.36
N THR A 104 -0.12 18.41 -3.77
CA THR A 104 0.88 17.60 -4.47
C THR A 104 1.15 16.31 -3.71
N ILE A 105 1.19 15.18 -4.41
CA ILE A 105 1.43 13.85 -3.85
C ILE A 105 2.74 13.28 -4.41
N PHE A 106 3.73 13.17 -3.55
CA PHE A 106 5.06 12.62 -3.82
C PHE A 106 5.12 11.15 -3.43
N MET A 107 5.67 10.32 -4.32
CA MET A 107 5.70 8.87 -4.14
C MET A 107 7.02 8.29 -4.65
N PRO A 108 7.88 7.72 -3.79
CA PRO A 108 9.07 7.02 -4.23
C PRO A 108 8.76 5.81 -5.11
N GLU A 109 9.69 5.43 -6.00
CA GLU A 109 9.50 4.30 -6.94
C GLU A 109 9.12 2.97 -6.26
N ASN A 110 9.55 2.79 -5.00
CA ASN A 110 9.31 1.57 -4.21
C ASN A 110 8.09 1.67 -3.28
N ALA A 111 7.33 2.76 -3.31
CA ALA A 111 6.13 2.93 -2.52
C ALA A 111 4.88 2.40 -3.25
N GLN A 112 3.79 2.22 -2.51
CA GLN A 112 2.50 1.78 -3.06
C GLN A 112 1.31 2.58 -2.50
N ILE A 113 0.30 2.81 -3.34
CA ILE A 113 -1.04 3.22 -2.92
C ILE A 113 -1.98 2.04 -3.15
N MET A 114 -2.90 1.78 -2.22
CA MET A 114 -3.91 0.74 -2.39
C MET A 114 -5.33 1.28 -2.19
N VAL A 115 -6.21 0.89 -3.10
CA VAL A 115 -7.64 1.25 -3.10
C VAL A 115 -8.49 -0.02 -3.05
N HIS A 116 -9.56 0.04 -2.27
CA HIS A 116 -10.56 -1.01 -2.13
C HIS A 116 -11.85 -0.43 -1.55
N HIS A 117 -12.92 -1.22 -1.58
CA HIS A 117 -14.17 -0.89 -0.90
C HIS A 117 -14.04 -0.87 0.63
N ALA A 118 -14.96 -0.21 1.30
CA ALA A 118 -15.09 -0.28 2.74
C ALA A 118 -15.39 -1.73 3.16
N ALA A 119 -14.68 -2.19 4.19
CA ALA A 119 -14.86 -3.52 4.76
C ALA A 119 -15.26 -3.42 6.23
N THR A 120 -16.09 -4.37 6.69
CA THR A 120 -16.46 -4.51 8.09
C THR A 120 -16.75 -5.97 8.42
N ASP A 121 -16.59 -6.31 9.70
CA ASP A 121 -17.05 -7.58 10.26
C ASP A 121 -18.31 -7.33 11.10
N VAL A 122 -19.41 -7.98 10.74
CA VAL A 122 -20.70 -7.83 11.42
C VAL A 122 -21.38 -9.19 11.62
N TYR A 123 -22.07 -9.36 12.73
CA TYR A 123 -22.87 -10.54 13.04
C TYR A 123 -24.26 -10.10 13.53
N GLY A 124 -25.30 -10.75 13.03
CA GLY A 124 -26.67 -10.40 13.36
C GLY A 124 -27.71 -11.11 12.51
N ASN A 125 -28.96 -10.73 12.69
CA ASN A 125 -30.08 -11.19 11.88
C ASN A 125 -30.11 -10.47 10.50
N VAL A 126 -31.04 -10.89 9.64
CA VAL A 126 -31.17 -10.34 8.27
C VAL A 126 -31.34 -8.81 8.24
N GLU A 127 -32.09 -8.23 9.18
CA GLU A 127 -32.29 -6.78 9.25
C GLU A 127 -30.99 -6.04 9.61
N GLU A 128 -30.22 -6.58 10.55
CA GLU A 128 -28.94 -6.02 10.99
C GLU A 128 -27.88 -6.10 9.87
N LEU A 129 -27.78 -7.24 9.19
CA LEU A 129 -26.87 -7.42 8.06
C LEU A 129 -27.25 -6.50 6.89
N THR A 130 -28.55 -6.33 6.62
CA THR A 130 -29.02 -5.42 5.56
C THR A 130 -28.65 -3.97 5.87
N LYS A 131 -28.78 -3.53 7.14
CA LYS A 131 -28.35 -2.19 7.56
C LYS A 131 -26.84 -2.01 7.43
N ALA A 132 -26.05 -3.03 7.74
CA ALA A 132 -24.60 -3.00 7.55
C ALA A 132 -24.22 -2.83 6.07
N ILE A 133 -24.85 -3.58 5.17
CA ILE A 133 -24.66 -3.44 3.71
C ILE A 133 -24.99 -2.02 3.24
N GLN A 134 -26.11 -1.45 3.69
CA GLN A 134 -26.48 -0.07 3.37
C GLN A 134 -25.43 0.94 3.85
N GLY A 135 -24.88 0.72 5.05
CA GLY A 135 -23.80 1.55 5.60
C GLY A 135 -22.50 1.45 4.80
N LEU A 136 -22.13 0.25 4.36
CA LEU A 136 -20.95 0.04 3.51
C LEU A 136 -21.12 0.74 2.16
N ASN A 137 -22.26 0.56 1.48
CA ASN A 137 -22.52 1.23 0.20
C ASN A 137 -22.42 2.76 0.32
N ALA A 138 -22.97 3.35 1.39
CA ALA A 138 -22.87 4.79 1.62
C ALA A 138 -21.43 5.25 1.90
N MET A 139 -20.62 4.40 2.54
CA MET A 139 -19.20 4.67 2.73
C MET A 139 -18.45 4.58 1.40
N ASP A 140 -18.72 3.58 0.58
CA ASP A 140 -18.11 3.41 -0.75
C ASP A 140 -18.40 4.62 -1.63
N GLU A 141 -19.64 5.09 -1.68
CA GLU A 141 -19.99 6.33 -2.37
C GLU A 141 -19.16 7.54 -1.90
N SER A 142 -18.81 7.60 -0.62
CA SER A 142 -17.99 8.69 -0.07
C SER A 142 -16.51 8.53 -0.42
N MET A 143 -16.00 7.29 -0.45
CA MET A 143 -14.64 6.98 -0.87
C MET A 143 -14.44 7.22 -2.37
N ILE A 144 -15.39 6.75 -3.20
CA ILE A 144 -15.42 6.99 -4.66
C ILE A 144 -15.35 8.49 -4.94
N LYS A 145 -16.25 9.29 -4.34
CA LYS A 145 -16.23 10.76 -4.47
C LYS A 145 -14.90 11.39 -4.09
N THR A 146 -14.18 10.81 -3.14
CA THR A 146 -12.86 11.30 -2.73
C THR A 146 -11.82 10.98 -3.80
N TYR A 147 -11.77 9.75 -4.29
CA TYR A 147 -10.84 9.35 -5.34
C TYR A 147 -11.11 10.06 -6.67
N GLU A 148 -12.38 10.26 -7.04
CA GLU A 148 -12.79 10.99 -8.25
C GLU A 148 -12.29 12.45 -8.30
N THR A 149 -11.92 13.03 -7.15
CA THR A 149 -11.32 14.37 -7.15
C THR A 149 -9.98 14.44 -7.88
N ARG A 150 -9.31 13.29 -8.06
CA ARG A 150 -8.01 13.19 -8.70
C ARG A 150 -7.91 12.11 -9.78
N PHE A 151 -8.71 11.05 -9.68
CA PHE A 151 -8.70 9.95 -10.63
C PHE A 151 -9.01 10.42 -12.05
N VAL A 152 -8.22 9.96 -13.02
CA VAL A 152 -8.32 10.44 -14.42
C VAL A 152 -9.25 9.61 -15.30
N GLY A 153 -9.59 8.39 -14.89
CA GLY A 153 -10.47 7.47 -15.61
C GLY A 153 -11.96 7.69 -15.32
N THR A 154 -12.81 6.73 -15.71
CA THR A 154 -14.25 6.77 -15.41
C THR A 154 -14.57 6.22 -14.02
N GLU A 155 -15.71 6.61 -13.47
CA GLU A 155 -16.21 6.06 -12.20
C GLU A 155 -16.29 4.52 -12.24
N GLU A 156 -16.72 3.92 -13.36
CA GLU A 156 -16.77 2.46 -13.50
C GLU A 156 -15.40 1.79 -13.46
N GLU A 157 -14.37 2.45 -14.02
CA GLU A 157 -12.98 1.96 -13.95
C GLU A 157 -12.44 2.06 -12.53
N LEU A 158 -12.74 3.15 -11.81
CA LEU A 158 -12.39 3.31 -10.40
C LEU A 158 -13.06 2.24 -9.52
N ILE A 159 -14.36 2.00 -9.71
CA ILE A 159 -15.10 0.96 -9.00
C ILE A 159 -14.44 -0.40 -9.22
N LYS A 160 -14.02 -0.69 -10.45
CA LYS A 160 -13.32 -1.95 -10.75
C LYS A 160 -11.98 -2.06 -10.02
N LEU A 161 -11.22 -0.97 -9.92
CA LEU A 161 -9.97 -0.98 -9.13
C LEU A 161 -10.25 -1.26 -7.65
N MET A 162 -11.37 -0.74 -7.12
CA MET A 162 -11.80 -0.99 -5.75
C MET A 162 -12.31 -2.42 -5.55
N ASP A 163 -13.04 -2.99 -6.52
CA ASP A 163 -13.48 -4.39 -6.53
C ASP A 163 -12.28 -5.35 -6.44
N ASP A 164 -11.19 -5.04 -7.15
CA ASP A 164 -9.99 -5.87 -7.28
C ASP A 164 -8.98 -5.69 -6.14
N GLU A 165 -9.27 -4.85 -5.14
CA GLU A 165 -8.34 -4.49 -4.04
C GLU A 165 -6.95 -4.06 -4.57
N THR A 166 -6.93 -3.09 -5.48
CA THR A 166 -5.76 -2.81 -6.31
C THR A 166 -4.64 -2.08 -5.56
N TYR A 167 -3.42 -2.61 -5.66
CA TYR A 167 -2.17 -1.92 -5.31
C TYR A 167 -1.54 -1.31 -6.54
N LEU A 168 -1.23 -0.02 -6.48
CA LEU A 168 -0.60 0.77 -7.52
C LEU A 168 0.82 1.14 -7.08
N ASN A 169 1.81 0.88 -7.94
CA ASN A 169 3.15 1.44 -7.79
C ASN A 169 3.18 2.94 -8.17
N ALA A 170 4.32 3.61 -8.01
CA ALA A 170 4.43 5.05 -8.25
C ALA A 170 4.08 5.48 -9.69
N GLU A 171 4.52 4.73 -10.71
CA GLU A 171 4.22 5.03 -12.11
C GLU A 171 2.73 4.86 -12.40
N GLU A 172 2.13 3.78 -11.90
CA GLU A 172 0.69 3.49 -12.04
C GLU A 172 -0.16 4.54 -11.31
N ALA A 173 0.25 4.93 -10.10
CA ALA A 173 -0.42 5.94 -9.31
C ALA A 173 -0.42 7.29 -10.03
N ILE A 174 0.69 7.71 -10.63
CA ILE A 174 0.73 8.94 -11.44
C ILE A 174 -0.16 8.81 -12.67
N ALA A 175 -0.04 7.70 -13.41
CA ALA A 175 -0.82 7.48 -14.62
C ALA A 175 -2.33 7.53 -14.38
N LEU A 176 -2.77 7.13 -13.18
CA LEU A 176 -4.17 7.10 -12.77
C LEU A 176 -4.61 8.32 -11.92
N GLY A 177 -3.70 9.24 -11.58
CA GLY A 177 -3.99 10.47 -10.83
C GLY A 177 -3.94 10.37 -9.30
N PHE A 178 -3.51 9.22 -8.76
CA PHE A 178 -3.32 9.00 -7.32
C PHE A 178 -1.99 9.59 -6.79
N ALA A 179 -1.07 9.96 -7.67
CA ALA A 179 0.18 10.65 -7.32
C ALA A 179 0.54 11.70 -8.38
N ASP A 180 1.47 12.60 -8.06
CA ASP A 180 1.90 13.69 -8.95
C ASP A 180 3.37 13.56 -9.36
N GLU A 181 4.25 13.18 -8.43
CA GLU A 181 5.69 13.16 -8.66
C GLU A 181 6.37 11.94 -8.04
N ILE A 182 7.27 11.33 -8.81
CA ILE A 182 8.17 10.29 -8.30
C ILE A 182 9.38 10.97 -7.69
N VAL A 183 9.68 10.65 -6.42
CA VAL A 183 10.83 11.19 -5.70
C VAL A 183 11.85 10.11 -5.38
N ASP A 184 13.13 10.41 -5.51
CA ASP A 184 14.17 9.44 -5.14
C ASP A 184 14.16 9.20 -3.62
N SER A 185 14.23 7.93 -3.21
CA SER A 185 14.28 7.52 -1.79
C SER A 185 15.58 7.90 -1.07
N ALA A 186 16.48 8.66 -1.72
CA ALA A 186 17.74 9.11 -1.14
C ALA A 186 17.50 10.43 -0.39
N ALA A 187 17.27 10.30 0.92
CA ALA A 187 17.15 11.40 1.85
C ALA A 187 18.31 12.39 1.73
N ASN A 188 17.98 13.68 1.77
CA ASN A 188 18.84 14.69 2.34
C ASN A 188 19.04 14.34 3.82
N ASP A 189 20.20 13.81 4.18
CA ASP A 189 20.82 13.90 5.51
C ASP A 189 22.30 13.50 5.36
N ASP A 190 23.18 14.34 5.89
CA ASP A 190 24.64 14.28 5.78
C ASP A 190 25.29 13.03 6.43
N GLU A 191 26.38 12.57 5.80
CA GLU A 191 27.54 11.77 6.31
C GLU A 191 27.33 10.62 7.33
N ASP A 192 27.53 9.37 6.88
CA ASP A 192 28.74 8.57 7.22
C ASP A 192 28.78 7.28 6.37
N SER A 193 29.66 7.26 5.38
CA SER A 193 29.88 6.13 4.48
C SER A 193 30.86 5.12 5.09
N THR A 194 30.36 3.96 5.52
CA THR A 194 31.19 2.75 5.71
C THR A 194 30.77 1.56 4.84
N GLU A 195 30.00 1.80 3.76
CA GLU A 195 29.57 0.76 2.82
C GLU A 195 30.60 0.40 1.72
N GLU A 196 31.87 0.16 2.07
CA GLU A 196 32.87 -0.24 1.05
C GLU A 196 32.91 -1.75 0.73
N ASN A 197 32.13 -2.60 1.40
CA ASN A 197 32.23 -4.07 1.18
C ASN A 197 31.06 -4.68 0.38
N VAL A 198 29.83 -4.18 0.52
CA VAL A 198 28.65 -4.79 -0.11
C VAL A 198 28.65 -4.58 -1.63
N LYS A 199 29.00 -3.37 -2.09
CA LYS A 199 29.06 -3.00 -3.51
C LYS A 199 30.05 -3.86 -4.31
N GLN A 200 31.24 -4.15 -3.76
CA GLN A 200 32.23 -5.02 -4.43
C GLN A 200 31.76 -6.47 -4.54
N SER A 201 31.08 -6.99 -3.51
CA SER A 201 30.55 -8.37 -3.54
C SER A 201 29.44 -8.54 -4.59
N LEU A 202 28.56 -7.55 -4.74
CA LEU A 202 27.49 -7.54 -5.72
C LEU A 202 28.04 -7.34 -7.14
N PHE A 203 29.01 -6.43 -7.32
CA PHE A 203 29.66 -6.20 -8.60
C PHE A 203 30.37 -7.46 -9.11
N ALA A 204 31.10 -8.17 -8.25
CA ALA A 204 31.75 -9.43 -8.62
C ALA A 204 30.75 -10.52 -9.04
N LYS A 205 29.60 -10.60 -8.37
CA LYS A 205 28.56 -11.60 -8.65
C LYS A 205 27.87 -11.39 -10.01
N TYR A 206 27.64 -10.15 -10.41
CA TYR A 206 26.83 -9.85 -11.60
C TYR A 206 27.63 -9.38 -12.84
N SER A 207 28.91 -9.01 -12.69
CA SER A 207 29.77 -8.61 -13.82
C SER A 207 30.21 -9.79 -14.70
N GLY A 208 30.17 -11.03 -14.20
CA GLY A 208 30.55 -12.23 -14.95
C GLY A 208 29.55 -12.65 -16.04
N ASN A 209 28.27 -12.26 -15.92
CA ASN A 209 27.21 -12.74 -16.81
C ASN A 209 27.10 -11.97 -18.14
N GLN A 210 27.69 -10.78 -18.27
CA GLN A 210 27.57 -9.98 -19.51
C GLN A 210 28.60 -10.33 -20.61
N MET A 211 29.67 -11.09 -20.31
CA MET A 211 30.64 -11.51 -21.34
C MET A 211 30.26 -12.79 -22.10
N VAL A 212 29.37 -13.63 -21.55
CA VAL A 212 28.97 -14.91 -22.20
C VAL A 212 27.97 -14.68 -23.34
N ALA A 213 27.14 -13.64 -23.25
CA ALA A 213 26.13 -13.32 -24.27
C ALA A 213 26.71 -12.73 -25.57
N ARG A 214 27.94 -12.18 -25.57
CA ARG A 214 28.57 -11.59 -26.77
C ARG A 214 29.45 -12.54 -27.59
N LYS A 215 29.75 -13.76 -27.11
CA LYS A 215 30.67 -14.69 -27.79
C LYS A 215 29.98 -15.72 -28.70
N ASN A 216 28.66 -15.92 -28.58
CA ASN A 216 27.93 -16.94 -29.35
C ASN A 216 27.41 -16.49 -30.73
N SER A 217 27.73 -15.28 -31.22
CA SER A 217 27.35 -14.86 -32.59
C SER A 217 28.40 -15.14 -33.67
N ARG A 218 29.55 -15.74 -33.33
CA ARG A 218 30.56 -16.14 -34.32
C ARG A 218 31.23 -17.45 -33.93
N ILE A 219 30.74 -18.55 -34.50
CA ILE A 219 31.47 -19.67 -35.11
C ILE A 219 30.44 -20.79 -35.37
N THR A 220 29.90 -20.78 -36.59
CA THR A 220 29.38 -21.97 -37.25
C THR A 220 30.53 -22.76 -37.87
N SER A 221 30.31 -24.07 -38.06
CA SER A 221 31.04 -25.01 -38.92
C SER A 221 32.30 -25.71 -38.38
N ALA A 222 32.12 -26.93 -37.84
CA ALA A 222 32.94 -28.10 -38.15
C ALA A 222 32.41 -29.39 -37.46
N GLN A 223 31.82 -30.27 -38.27
CA GLN A 223 31.97 -31.74 -38.29
C GLN A 223 31.54 -32.60 -37.06
N ILE A 224 30.43 -33.37 -37.16
CA ILE A 224 30.34 -34.84 -37.48
C ILE A 224 30.52 -35.71 -36.19
N THR A 225 29.70 -36.69 -35.77
CA THR A 225 28.95 -37.76 -36.47
C THR A 225 27.82 -38.38 -35.61
N SER A 226 26.92 -39.06 -36.32
CA SER A 226 25.78 -39.94 -35.96
C SER A 226 25.94 -40.99 -34.86
N ASN A 227 24.87 -41.19 -34.06
CA ASN A 227 24.14 -42.47 -33.95
C ASN A 227 22.92 -42.40 -32.97
N GLY A 228 21.71 -42.67 -33.48
CA GLY A 228 20.73 -43.60 -32.88
C GLY A 228 19.95 -43.26 -31.59
N ILE A 229 18.79 -42.60 -31.74
CA ILE A 229 17.43 -42.85 -31.17
C ILE A 229 17.28 -43.24 -29.68
N GLN A 230 16.43 -42.49 -28.94
CA GLN A 230 15.12 -42.92 -28.36
C GLN A 230 14.47 -41.74 -27.60
N TYR A 231 13.19 -41.47 -27.90
CA TYR A 231 12.33 -40.56 -27.14
C TYR A 231 11.61 -41.39 -26.07
N GLU A 232 11.77 -41.03 -24.80
CA GLU A 232 10.96 -41.59 -23.72
C GLU A 232 9.78 -40.67 -23.36
N GLU A 233 8.74 -41.37 -22.92
CA GLU A 233 7.34 -41.04 -22.85
C GLU A 233 7.00 -40.12 -21.66
N LYS A 234 5.89 -39.39 -21.79
CA LYS A 234 5.37 -38.41 -20.82
C LYS A 234 5.11 -39.05 -19.45
N VAL A 235 5.63 -38.44 -18.40
CA VAL A 235 5.16 -38.66 -17.03
C VAL A 235 3.82 -37.93 -16.83
N PRO A 236 2.74 -38.57 -16.34
CA PRO A 236 1.51 -37.89 -16.00
C PRO A 236 1.74 -37.00 -14.77
N ILE A 237 1.36 -35.73 -14.84
CA ILE A 237 1.25 -34.88 -13.66
C ILE A 237 -0.10 -35.24 -13.02
N GLU A 238 -0.06 -35.86 -11.84
CA GLU A 238 -1.24 -36.03 -10.98
C GLU A 238 -1.72 -34.65 -10.51
N ASP A 239 -2.99 -34.40 -10.79
CA ASP A 239 -3.71 -33.17 -10.48
C ASP A 239 -4.18 -33.21 -9.03
N ASN A 240 -3.35 -32.75 -8.09
CA ASN A 240 -3.75 -32.59 -6.69
C ASN A 240 -4.38 -31.20 -6.47
N HIS A 241 -5.57 -31.01 -7.04
CA HIS A 241 -6.48 -29.95 -6.61
C HIS A 241 -7.29 -30.44 -5.40
N GLU A 242 -6.74 -30.28 -4.19
CA GLU A 242 -7.56 -30.19 -2.98
C GLU A 242 -8.06 -28.74 -2.88
N THR A 243 -9.30 -28.52 -3.31
CA THR A 243 -9.97 -27.23 -3.17
C THR A 243 -10.13 -26.87 -1.70
N THR A 244 -9.66 -25.67 -1.36
CA THR A 244 -9.49 -25.11 -0.01
C THR A 244 -10.78 -24.95 0.81
N ALA A 245 -11.97 -25.21 0.25
CA ALA A 245 -13.24 -25.13 0.96
C ALA A 245 -13.51 -26.34 1.88
N GLU A 246 -13.19 -27.56 1.43
CA GLU A 246 -13.46 -28.78 2.21
C GLU A 246 -12.49 -28.93 3.39
N SER A 247 -11.25 -28.46 3.24
CA SER A 247 -10.27 -28.42 4.33
C SER A 247 -10.68 -27.49 5.47
N MET A 248 -11.37 -26.38 5.19
CA MET A 248 -11.81 -25.44 6.22
C MET A 248 -13.05 -25.95 6.96
N ALA A 249 -14.02 -26.52 6.24
CA ALA A 249 -15.24 -27.08 6.85
C ALA A 249 -14.92 -28.24 7.82
N SER A 250 -13.96 -29.10 7.46
CA SER A 250 -13.51 -30.20 8.32
C SER A 250 -12.82 -29.71 9.60
N LYS A 251 -12.04 -28.62 9.51
CA LYS A 251 -11.35 -28.02 10.67
C LYS A 251 -12.33 -27.27 11.59
N PHE A 252 -13.35 -26.62 11.03
CA PHE A 252 -14.37 -25.92 11.82
C PHE A 252 -15.30 -26.88 12.56
N ALA A 253 -15.71 -27.99 11.94
CA ALA A 253 -16.53 -29.02 12.59
C ALA A 253 -15.82 -29.68 13.78
N LYS A 254 -14.49 -29.80 13.72
CA LYS A 254 -13.68 -30.39 14.79
C LYS A 254 -13.52 -29.45 15.99
N PHE A 255 -13.41 -28.13 15.74
CA PHE A 255 -13.33 -27.11 16.78
C PHE A 255 -14.62 -27.01 17.62
N ILE A 256 -15.80 -27.07 16.98
CA ILE A 256 -17.10 -27.04 17.66
C ILE A 256 -17.34 -28.27 18.55
N ALA A 257 -16.74 -29.42 18.21
CA ALA A 257 -16.89 -30.66 18.97
C ALA A 257 -16.01 -30.72 20.24
N GLU A 258 -14.95 -29.92 20.31
CA GLU A 258 -13.97 -29.96 21.42
C GLU A 258 -14.25 -28.93 22.53
N GLU A 259 -15.00 -27.85 22.27
CA GLU A 259 -15.37 -26.85 23.29
C GLU A 259 -16.79 -27.04 23.90
N GLY A 260 -17.45 -28.15 23.58
CA GLY A 260 -18.80 -28.47 24.03
C GLY A 260 -18.92 -29.32 25.31
N ASN A 261 -17.88 -29.45 26.14
CA ASN A 261 -17.90 -30.25 27.37
C ASN A 261 -17.27 -29.53 28.56
#